data_AF-A0A2E3JR58-F1
#
_entry.id   AF-A0A2E3JR58-F1
#
_cell.length_a   1.000
_cell.length_b   1.000
_cell.length_c   1.000
_cell.angle_alpha   90.00
_cell.angle_beta   90.00
_cell.angle_gamma   90.00
#
_symmetry.space_group_name_H-M   'P 1'
#
loop_
_entity.id
_entity.type
_entity.pdbx_description
1 polymer ?
#
loop_
_entity_poly.entity_id
_entity_poly.type
_entity_poly.pdbx_seq_one_letter_code
_entity_poly.pdbx_strand_id
1 'polypeptide(L)'
;MIEGLGEPVKTYDAEEFKVKQKAISPFDFANSINYTKEDLIVDDWSEKQYNAFIVNKSLSHGIDTVVAANEMNSRPHLDAKLQYDFLRGFVRKKKRFNKWLKPEKEEHLEIVKEYFGYSNVRAQEALRLLSEADIEAMKGLLKRGGK
;
A
#
# COMPACT_ATOMS: atom_id res chain seq x y z
N MET A 1 36.31 41.87 -25.96
CA MET A 1 36.54 40.48 -25.51
C MET A 1 37.75 40.53 -24.60
N ILE A 2 37.58 40.26 -23.31
CA ILE A 2 38.72 40.20 -22.38
C ILE A 2 39.19 38.74 -22.40
N GLU A 3 40.22 38.48 -23.20
CA GLU A 3 40.98 37.23 -23.18
C GLU A 3 41.74 37.16 -21.84
N GLY A 4 41.54 36.10 -21.06
CA GLY A 4 42.41 35.79 -19.91
C GLY A 4 41.72 35.31 -18.64
N LEU A 5 40.40 35.41 -18.52
CA LEU A 5 39.67 34.73 -17.43
C LEU A 5 39.22 33.36 -17.97
N GLY A 6 40.03 32.34 -17.67
CA GLY A 6 39.71 30.95 -17.98
C GLY A 6 38.35 30.51 -17.41
N GLU A 7 37.88 29.35 -17.84
CA GLU A 7 36.56 28.82 -17.44
C GLU A 7 36.35 28.90 -15.92
N PRO A 8 35.12 29.25 -15.46
CA PRO A 8 34.84 29.40 -14.04
C PRO A 8 35.20 28.11 -13.28
N VAL A 9 35.90 28.26 -12.15
CA VAL A 9 36.26 27.15 -11.27
C VAL A 9 34.97 26.47 -10.81
N LYS A 10 34.74 25.25 -11.30
CA LYS A 10 33.63 24.40 -10.86
C LYS A 10 33.86 24.03 -9.39
N THR A 11 33.13 24.67 -8.49
CA THR A 11 33.08 24.28 -7.08
C THR A 11 32.14 23.09 -6.98
N TYR A 12 32.71 21.90 -6.87
CA TYR A 12 31.92 20.70 -6.60
C TYR A 12 31.66 20.62 -5.10
N ASP A 13 30.39 20.64 -4.70
CA ASP A 13 30.02 20.46 -3.31
C ASP A 13 30.09 18.96 -2.96
N ALA A 14 30.61 18.64 -1.77
CA ALA A 14 30.70 17.25 -1.30
C ALA A 14 29.31 16.57 -1.22
N GLU A 15 28.23 17.35 -1.12
CA GLU A 15 26.86 16.85 -1.12
C GLU A 15 26.40 16.30 -2.48
N GLU A 16 26.98 16.74 -3.59
CA GLU A 16 26.63 16.27 -4.94
C GLU A 16 27.08 14.83 -5.19
N PHE A 17 28.02 14.32 -4.40
CA PHE A 17 28.55 12.95 -4.50
C PHE A 17 27.91 11.97 -3.51
N LYS A 18 26.93 12.40 -2.71
CA LYS A 18 26.15 11.49 -1.85
C LYS A 18 25.29 10.60 -2.74
N VAL A 19 25.76 9.39 -3.04
CA VAL A 19 25.02 8.36 -3.77
C VAL A 19 23.77 8.01 -2.97
N LYS A 20 22.60 8.53 -3.38
CA LYS A 20 21.31 8.16 -2.78
C LYS A 20 21.06 6.69 -3.11
N GLN A 21 21.06 5.82 -2.09
CA GLN A 21 20.68 4.43 -2.28
C GLN A 21 19.24 4.36 -2.79
N LYS A 22 19.01 3.59 -3.85
CA LYS A 22 17.71 3.49 -4.52
C LYS A 22 16.72 2.77 -3.62
N ALA A 23 15.77 3.51 -3.04
CA ALA A 23 14.71 2.92 -2.22
C ALA A 23 13.98 1.80 -2.99
N ILE A 24 13.83 0.65 -2.34
CA ILE A 24 13.16 -0.53 -2.89
C ILE A 24 11.68 -0.42 -2.55
N SER A 25 10.81 -0.44 -3.56
CA SER A 25 9.38 -0.35 -3.32
C SER A 25 8.85 -1.68 -2.76
N PRO A 26 7.88 -1.66 -1.83
CA PRO A 26 7.12 -2.86 -1.44
C PRO A 26 6.56 -3.66 -2.63
N PHE A 27 6.25 -2.98 -3.74
CA PHE A 27 5.78 -3.61 -4.97
C PHE A 27 6.89 -4.33 -5.75
N ASP A 28 8.15 -3.92 -5.60
CA ASP A 28 9.30 -4.62 -6.18
C ASP A 28 9.49 -5.96 -5.48
N PHE A 29 9.30 -6.03 -4.16
CA PHE A 29 9.29 -7.29 -3.41
C PHE A 29 8.17 -8.21 -3.88
N ALA A 30 6.94 -7.70 -4.02
CA ALA A 30 5.83 -8.49 -4.55
C ALA A 30 6.10 -8.99 -6.00
N ASN A 31 6.74 -8.17 -6.84
CA ASN A 31 7.13 -8.57 -8.20
C ASN A 31 8.24 -9.64 -8.17
N SER A 32 9.22 -9.51 -7.29
CA SER A 32 10.28 -10.51 -7.13
C SER A 32 9.73 -11.87 -6.69
N ILE A 33 8.75 -11.88 -5.77
CA ILE A 33 8.05 -13.09 -5.34
C ILE A 33 7.20 -13.67 -6.48
N ASN A 34 6.52 -12.85 -7.27
CA ASN A 34 5.63 -13.37 -8.31
C ASN A 34 6.37 -13.79 -9.58
N TYR A 35 7.35 -13.01 -10.03
CA TYR A 35 7.89 -13.09 -11.39
C TYR A 35 9.41 -13.15 -11.48
N THR A 36 10.16 -12.15 -10.99
CA THR A 36 11.62 -12.11 -11.28
C THR A 36 12.37 -13.22 -10.56
N LYS A 37 11.98 -13.54 -9.31
CA LYS A 37 12.63 -14.49 -8.40
C LYS A 37 14.04 -14.07 -7.95
N GLU A 38 14.42 -12.84 -8.26
CA GLU A 38 15.63 -12.21 -7.77
C GLU A 38 15.51 -11.98 -6.26
N ASP A 39 16.62 -12.13 -5.56
CA ASP A 39 16.70 -11.86 -4.13
C ASP A 39 16.93 -10.37 -3.91
N LEU A 40 15.97 -9.70 -3.28
CA LEU A 40 16.04 -8.27 -2.98
C LEU A 40 16.48 -7.96 -1.56
N ILE A 41 16.50 -8.95 -0.65
CA ILE A 41 16.93 -8.76 0.74
C ILE A 41 18.37 -9.31 0.87
N VAL A 42 19.33 -8.45 0.57
CA VAL A 42 20.76 -8.79 0.56
C VAL A 42 21.52 -8.27 1.78
N ASP A 43 20.96 -7.29 2.48
CA ASP A 43 21.59 -6.56 3.57
C ASP A 43 20.54 -5.97 4.53
N ASP A 44 20.96 -5.53 5.72
CA ASP A 44 20.07 -4.97 6.74
C ASP A 44 19.27 -3.75 6.26
N TRP A 45 19.81 -3.00 5.28
CA TRP A 45 19.11 -1.85 4.72
C TRP A 45 17.97 -2.26 3.79
N SER A 46 18.16 -3.28 2.94
CA SER A 46 17.08 -3.82 2.11
C SER A 46 16.02 -4.53 2.95
N GLU A 47 16.41 -5.23 4.02
CA GLU A 47 15.46 -5.87 4.95
C GLU A 47 14.53 -4.85 5.61
N LYS A 48 15.06 -3.69 6.03
CA LYS A 48 14.24 -2.61 6.62
C LYS A 48 13.18 -2.04 5.68
N GLN A 49 13.36 -2.19 4.37
CA GLN A 49 12.39 -1.73 3.37
C GLN A 49 11.31 -2.77 3.07
N TYR A 50 11.48 -4.00 3.55
CA TYR A 50 10.48 -5.04 3.39
C TYR A 50 9.26 -4.75 4.27
N ASN A 51 8.12 -4.53 3.62
CA ASN A 51 6.84 -4.35 4.30
C ASN A 51 5.98 -5.61 4.16
N ALA A 52 6.03 -6.46 5.19
CA ALA A 52 5.28 -7.73 5.23
C ALA A 52 3.77 -7.54 4.97
N PHE A 53 3.16 -6.49 5.53
CA PHE A 53 1.74 -6.21 5.32
C PHE A 53 1.41 -5.94 3.85
N ILE A 54 2.17 -5.07 3.18
CA ILE A 54 1.91 -4.72 1.78
C ILE A 54 2.16 -5.93 0.87
N VAL A 55 3.21 -6.70 1.13
CA VAL A 55 3.54 -7.90 0.36
C VAL A 55 2.47 -8.98 0.54
N ASN A 56 2.08 -9.31 1.77
CA ASN A 56 1.01 -10.28 2.04
C ASN A 56 -0.32 -9.82 1.43
N LYS A 57 -0.65 -8.54 1.53
CA LYS A 57 -1.85 -7.96 0.91
C LYS A 57 -1.80 -7.97 -0.61
N SER A 58 -0.62 -7.94 -1.23
CA SER A 58 -0.49 -8.11 -2.68
C SER A 58 -0.76 -9.56 -3.10
N LEU A 59 -0.24 -10.51 -2.33
CA LEU A 59 -0.36 -11.94 -2.55
C LEU A 59 -1.75 -12.51 -2.18
N SER A 60 -2.49 -11.88 -1.28
CA SER A 60 -3.81 -12.36 -0.84
C SER A 60 -4.86 -12.38 -1.97
N HIS A 61 -4.68 -11.58 -3.01
CA HIS A 61 -5.58 -11.52 -4.17
C HIS A 61 -5.38 -12.68 -5.16
N GLY A 62 -4.27 -13.43 -5.06
CA GLY A 62 -4.03 -14.58 -5.92
C GLY A 62 -4.57 -15.86 -5.29
N ILE A 63 -5.40 -16.60 -6.02
CA ILE A 63 -5.98 -17.87 -5.56
C ILE A 63 -4.90 -18.87 -5.16
N ASP A 64 -3.77 -18.86 -5.87
CA ASP A 64 -2.64 -19.76 -5.63
C ASP A 64 -1.65 -19.25 -4.58
N THR A 65 -1.73 -17.97 -4.21
CA THR A 65 -0.81 -17.31 -3.27
C THR A 65 -1.44 -16.95 -1.92
N VAL A 66 -2.78 -16.99 -1.82
CA VAL A 66 -3.53 -16.61 -0.62
C VAL A 66 -3.16 -17.46 0.59
N VAL A 67 -2.96 -18.76 0.41
CA VAL A 67 -2.60 -19.68 1.51
C VAL A 67 -1.22 -19.31 2.06
N ALA A 68 -0.22 -19.16 1.18
CA ALA A 68 1.14 -18.78 1.57
C ALA A 68 1.17 -17.40 2.25
N ALA A 69 0.40 -16.43 1.74
CA ALA A 69 0.28 -15.11 2.35
C ALA A 69 -0.35 -15.19 3.76
N ASN A 70 -1.36 -16.04 3.95
CA ASN A 70 -2.01 -16.23 5.24
C ASN A 70 -1.10 -16.90 6.27
N GLU A 71 -0.28 -17.87 5.84
CA GLU A 71 0.70 -18.53 6.72
C GLU A 71 1.73 -17.52 7.28
N MET A 72 2.20 -16.59 6.45
CA MET A 72 3.10 -15.51 6.89
C MET A 72 2.39 -14.45 7.72
N ASN A 73 1.13 -14.12 7.37
CA ASN A 73 0.32 -13.19 8.15
C ASN A 73 0.05 -13.70 9.57
N SER A 74 -0.07 -15.02 9.75
CA SER A 74 -0.25 -15.65 11.07
C SER A 74 1.03 -15.69 11.91
N ARG A 75 2.19 -15.39 11.31
CA ARG A 75 3.51 -15.45 11.96
C ARG A 75 4.28 -14.13 11.84
N PRO A 76 3.73 -13.03 12.38
CA PRO A 76 4.36 -11.71 12.28
C PRO A 76 5.66 -11.57 13.09
N HIS A 77 5.93 -12.51 14.00
CA HIS A 77 7.12 -12.54 14.84
C HIS A 77 8.37 -13.05 14.11
N LEU A 78 8.23 -13.61 12.91
CA LEU A 78 9.36 -14.08 12.12
C LEU A 78 10.09 -12.89 11.49
N ASP A 79 11.40 -13.03 11.31
CA ASP A 79 12.21 -12.03 10.62
C ASP A 79 11.70 -11.76 9.20
N ALA A 80 11.85 -10.51 8.75
CA ALA A 80 11.37 -10.05 7.45
C ALA A 80 12.02 -10.84 6.30
N LYS A 81 13.33 -11.10 6.41
CA LYS A 81 14.08 -11.93 5.47
C LYS A 81 13.50 -13.34 5.38
N LEU A 82 13.18 -13.97 6.51
CA LEU A 82 12.65 -15.34 6.53
C LEU A 82 11.27 -15.41 5.88
N GLN A 83 10.39 -14.45 6.19
CA GLN A 83 9.08 -14.36 5.55
C GLN A 83 9.21 -14.18 4.03
N TYR A 84 10.11 -13.30 3.60
CA TYR A 84 10.37 -13.03 2.18
C TYR A 84 10.91 -14.26 1.44
N ASP A 85 11.93 -14.91 2.00
CA ASP A 85 12.56 -16.10 1.40
C ASP A 85 11.57 -17.25 1.26
N PHE A 86 10.73 -17.48 2.28
CA PHE A 86 9.65 -18.45 2.22
C PHE A 86 8.69 -18.15 1.05
N LEU A 87 8.17 -16.92 0.96
CA LEU A 87 7.22 -16.54 -0.09
C LEU A 87 7.86 -16.63 -1.48
N ARG A 88 9.10 -16.16 -1.63
CA ARG A 88 9.85 -16.17 -2.89
C ARG A 88 10.10 -17.58 -3.38
N GLY A 89 10.48 -18.50 -2.49
CA GLY A 89 10.73 -19.90 -2.81
C GLY A 89 9.47 -20.73 -3.04
N PHE A 90 8.44 -20.54 -2.21
CA PHE A 90 7.21 -21.35 -2.24
C PHE A 90 6.28 -20.96 -3.40
N VAL A 91 6.08 -19.66 -3.64
CA VAL A 91 5.17 -19.18 -4.69
C VAL A 91 5.74 -19.54 -6.06
N ARG A 92 4.94 -20.09 -6.98
CA ARG A 92 5.42 -20.37 -8.34
C ARG A 92 5.55 -19.09 -9.18
N LYS A 93 6.58 -19.06 -10.04
CA LYS A 93 6.83 -17.96 -10.99
C LYS A 93 5.67 -17.82 -11.98
N LYS A 94 4.95 -16.70 -11.91
CA LYS A 94 3.83 -16.35 -12.80
C LYS A 94 3.56 -14.85 -12.72
N LYS A 95 3.23 -14.22 -13.85
CA LYS A 95 2.77 -12.83 -13.88
C LYS A 95 1.32 -12.77 -13.43
N ARG A 96 1.06 -12.16 -12.27
CA ARG A 96 -0.29 -12.00 -11.68
C ARG A 96 -0.71 -10.54 -11.77
N PHE A 97 -1.87 -10.27 -12.34
CA PHE A 97 -2.43 -8.92 -12.49
C PHE A 97 -3.55 -8.70 -11.47
N ASN A 98 -3.20 -8.80 -10.19
CA ASN A 98 -4.16 -8.62 -9.12
C ASN A 98 -4.49 -7.14 -8.95
N LYS A 99 -5.76 -6.77 -9.15
CA LYS A 99 -6.24 -5.41 -8.89
C LYS A 99 -6.49 -5.26 -7.39
N TRP A 100 -5.89 -4.25 -6.77
CA TRP A 100 -6.26 -3.86 -5.41
C TRP A 100 -7.70 -3.35 -5.42
N LEU A 101 -8.59 -4.14 -4.81
CA LEU A 101 -9.96 -3.72 -4.56
C LEU A 101 -9.92 -2.54 -3.57
N LYS A 102 -10.34 -1.37 -4.05
CA LYS A 102 -10.60 -0.23 -3.17
C LYS A 102 -12.00 -0.45 -2.60
N PRO A 103 -12.21 -0.27 -1.29
CA PRO A 103 -13.56 -0.27 -0.76
C PRO A 103 -14.33 0.83 -1.48
N GLU A 104 -15.49 0.50 -2.04
CA GLU A 104 -16.43 1.52 -2.50
C GLU A 104 -16.87 2.28 -1.25
N LYS A 105 -16.55 3.57 -1.20
CA LYS A 105 -17.07 4.42 -0.14
C LYS A 105 -18.54 4.64 -0.45
N GLU A 106 -19.39 3.93 0.27
CA GLU A 106 -20.82 4.15 0.21
C GLU A 106 -21.13 5.48 0.90
N GLU A 107 -21.34 6.54 0.12
CA GLU A 107 -21.62 7.89 0.64
C GLU A 107 -22.80 7.86 1.62
N HIS A 108 -23.81 7.03 1.33
CA HIS A 108 -24.96 6.80 2.20
C HIS A 108 -24.57 6.25 3.57
N LEU A 109 -23.56 5.38 3.66
CA LEU A 109 -23.12 4.81 4.93
C LEU A 109 -22.53 5.89 5.84
N GLU A 110 -21.74 6.81 5.29
CA GLU A 110 -21.17 7.93 6.08
C GLU A 110 -22.26 8.90 6.54
N ILE A 111 -23.25 9.20 5.70
CA ILE A 111 -24.41 10.04 6.06
C ILE A 111 -25.18 9.42 7.23
N VAL A 112 -25.48 8.12 7.18
CA VAL A 112 -26.20 7.39 8.23
C VAL A 112 -25.39 7.37 9.54
N LYS A 113 -24.08 7.16 9.46
CA LYS A 113 -23.19 7.22 10.63
C LYS A 113 -23.18 8.60 11.27
N GLU A 114 -23.09 9.65 10.47
CA GLU A 114 -23.05 11.02 10.97
C GLU A 114 -24.39 11.43 11.60
N TYR A 115 -25.51 11.08 10.95
CA TYR A 115 -26.85 11.43 11.43
C TYR A 115 -27.21 10.72 12.74
N PHE A 116 -26.98 9.40 12.83
CA PHE A 116 -27.39 8.59 13.99
C PHE A 116 -26.28 8.36 15.02
N GLY A 117 -25.04 8.77 14.73
CA GLY A 117 -23.88 8.45 15.58
C GLY A 117 -23.55 6.95 15.62
N TYR A 118 -23.89 6.21 14.56
CA TYR A 118 -23.74 4.75 14.53
C TYR A 118 -22.31 4.28 14.21
N SER A 119 -21.96 3.11 14.72
CA SER A 119 -20.78 2.37 14.24
C SER A 119 -21.02 1.84 12.83
N ASN A 120 -19.96 1.53 12.07
CA ASN A 120 -20.06 1.03 10.69
C ASN A 120 -21.06 -0.12 10.54
N VAL A 121 -21.06 -1.08 11.48
CA VAL A 121 -21.95 -2.24 11.45
C VAL A 121 -23.42 -1.82 11.58
N ARG A 122 -23.73 -0.99 12.58
CA ARG A 122 -25.10 -0.50 12.80
C ARG A 122 -25.58 0.40 11.66
N ALA A 123 -24.68 1.16 11.05
CA ALA A 123 -25.01 1.97 9.88
C ALA A 123 -25.33 1.10 8.65
N GLN A 124 -24.61 0.00 8.43
CA GLN A 124 -24.93 -0.95 7.36
C GLN A 124 -26.28 -1.65 7.59
N GLU A 125 -26.60 -1.99 8.83
CA GLU A 125 -27.91 -2.55 9.20
C GLU A 125 -29.03 -1.54 8.94
N ALA A 126 -28.85 -0.29 9.38
CA ALA A 126 -29.81 0.79 9.14
C ALA A 126 -30.00 1.07 7.65
N LEU A 127 -28.93 1.04 6.86
CA LEU A 127 -29.00 1.28 5.41
C LEU A 127 -29.92 0.29 4.68
N ARG A 128 -30.06 -0.94 5.19
CA ARG A 128 -30.99 -1.94 4.61
C ARG A 128 -32.47 -1.61 4.87
N LEU A 129 -32.76 -0.77 5.87
CA LEU A 129 -34.11 -0.38 6.27
C LEU A 129 -34.52 0.98 5.69
N LEU A 130 -33.54 1.83 5.37
CA LEU A 130 -33.74 3.20 4.91
C LEU A 130 -33.93 3.23 3.39
N SER A 131 -34.88 4.05 2.92
CA SER A 131 -35.02 4.35 1.49
C SER A 131 -34.04 5.44 1.07
N GLU A 132 -33.77 5.54 -0.24
CA GLU A 132 -32.95 6.64 -0.80
C GLU A 132 -33.51 8.03 -0.43
N ALA A 133 -34.83 8.15 -0.34
CA ALA A 133 -35.50 9.40 0.05
C ALA A 133 -35.21 9.78 1.51
N ASP A 134 -35.15 8.80 2.41
CA ASP A 134 -34.81 9.03 3.82
C ASP A 134 -33.36 9.51 3.96
N ILE A 135 -32.45 8.93 3.16
CA ILE A 135 -31.03 9.29 3.18
C ILE A 135 -30.81 10.71 2.64
N GLU A 136 -31.54 11.11 1.59
CA GLU A 136 -31.47 12.49 1.08
C GLU A 136 -32.06 13.49 2.08
N ALA A 137 -33.14 13.12 2.79
CA ALA A 137 -33.70 13.94 3.87
C ALA A 137 -32.69 14.12 5.02
N MET A 138 -32.01 13.04 5.43
CA MET A 138 -30.93 13.11 6.43
C MET A 138 -29.75 13.96 5.96
N LYS A 139 -29.35 13.83 4.70
CA LYS A 139 -28.32 14.65 4.08
C LYS A 139 -28.70 16.14 4.10
N GLY A 140 -29.96 16.47 3.85
CA GLY A 140 -30.50 17.82 3.97
C GLY A 140 -30.38 18.39 5.39
N LEU A 141 -30.67 17.59 6.41
CA LEU A 141 -30.56 18.00 7.82
C LEU A 141 -29.11 18.13 8.31
N LEU A 142 -28.20 17.32 7.75
CA LEU A 142 -26.77 17.36 8.06
C LEU A 142 -26.03 18.53 7.39
N LYS A 143 -26.62 19.20 6.40
CA LYS A 143 -26.08 20.44 5.84
C LYS A 143 -26.10 21.56 6.89
N ARG A 144 -25.07 21.61 7.71
CA ARG A 144 -24.73 22.77 8.54
C ARG A 144 -24.34 23.89 7.56
N GLY A 145 -25.23 24.87 7.36
CA GLY A 145 -24.97 26.00 6.48
C GLY A 145 -23.59 26.63 6.78
N GLY A 146 -22.75 26.77 5.76
CA GLY A 146 -21.36 27.22 5.93
C GLY A 146 -20.42 27.01 4.75
N LYS A 147 -20.80 27.42 3.54
CA LYS A 147 -19.98 28.16 2.55
C LYS A 147 -20.86 28.63 1.39
#